data_AF-A0A1I8MCU5-F1
#
_entry.id   AF-A0A1I8MCU5-F1
#
_cell.length_a   1.000
_cell.length_b   1.000
_cell.length_c   1.000
_cell.angle_alpha   90.00
_cell.angle_beta   90.00
_cell.angle_gamma   90.00
#
_symmetry.space_group_name_H-M   'P 1'
#
loop_
_entity.id
_entity.type
_entity.pdbx_description
1 polymer ?
#
loop_
_entity_poly.entity_id
_entity_poly.type
_entity_poly.pdbx_seq_one_letter_code
_entity_poly.pdbx_strand_id
1 'polypeptide(L)'
;YTAKPLVQTIFEGGMATCFAYGQTGSGKTHTMGGEFNGKIQDCKNGIYAMAAKDVFNYLNGPRYRHLNLVVSASFFEIYSGKVFDLLSDKQKLRVLEDGKQQVQVVGLTEKVVDSVEEVLKLIQHGNNARTSGQTSANANSSRSHAVFQIVLRPPGSTKIHGKFSFIDLAGNERGADTSSANRQTRMEGAEINKSLLALKECIRALGKQSAHLPFRVSKLTQVLRDSFIGEKSKTCMIAMISPGLSSCEHTLNTLRYADRVKELVVKELPDVLREEDAEQLMYEEDEETNNIQHVQQKPMRHNNHTNHNNNNNNKNGQMSANDLALLRSLSEHDMSDELLDQHAAISDLQQTEEMVVDQHRAINDFLSQFLPESMRLYNLTNYVDYDQDSYCKEGEAYFTQLAEMATSCRDLMADFRTKLAKEEMLSCTVKPPGKR
;
A
#
# COMPACT_ATOMS: atom_id res chain seq x y z
N TYR A 1 -14.39 -3.07 -20.80
CA TYR A 1 -15.37 -3.53 -19.79
C TYR A 1 -14.93 -3.28 -18.34
N THR A 2 -13.70 -2.83 -18.06
CA THR A 2 -13.21 -2.59 -16.69
C THR A 2 -13.84 -1.36 -16.02
N ALA A 3 -13.52 -0.16 -16.50
CA ALA A 3 -14.00 1.09 -15.91
C ALA A 3 -15.43 1.48 -16.32
N LYS A 4 -15.90 1.01 -17.47
CA LYS A 4 -17.19 1.42 -18.07
C LYS A 4 -18.41 1.22 -17.14
N PRO A 5 -18.59 0.07 -16.46
CA PRO A 5 -19.73 -0.12 -15.55
C PRO A 5 -19.72 0.84 -14.35
N LEU A 6 -18.55 1.33 -13.94
CA LEU A 6 -18.40 2.23 -12.81
C LEU A 6 -18.86 3.67 -13.13
N VAL A 7 -18.95 4.03 -14.42
CA VAL A 7 -19.50 5.33 -14.83
C VAL A 7 -20.94 5.48 -14.35
N GLN A 8 -21.74 4.42 -14.39
CA GLN A 8 -23.11 4.48 -13.88
C GLN A 8 -23.15 4.80 -12.37
N THR A 9 -22.20 4.27 -11.59
CA THR A 9 -22.14 4.45 -10.14
C THR A 9 -22.02 5.92 -9.73
N ILE A 10 -21.23 6.72 -10.46
CA ILE A 10 -21.09 8.14 -10.13
C ILE A 10 -22.34 8.96 -10.49
N PHE A 11 -23.15 8.53 -11.45
CA PHE A 11 -24.43 9.17 -11.76
C PHE A 11 -25.52 8.78 -10.75
N GLU A 12 -25.38 7.63 -10.08
CA GLU A 12 -26.28 7.16 -9.01
C GLU A 12 -25.92 7.73 -7.63
N GLY A 13 -25.01 8.70 -7.57
CA GLY A 13 -24.61 9.38 -6.34
C GLY A 13 -23.48 8.69 -5.57
N GLY A 14 -22.81 7.72 -6.19
CA GLY A 14 -21.72 6.96 -5.60
C GLY A 14 -20.32 7.48 -5.95
N MET A 15 -19.31 6.81 -5.39
CA MET A 15 -17.92 6.99 -5.74
C MET A 15 -17.42 5.77 -6.52
N ALA A 16 -16.57 6.02 -7.51
CA ALA A 16 -15.94 4.99 -8.30
C ALA A 16 -14.43 5.15 -8.28
N THR A 17 -13.71 4.04 -8.19
CA THR A 17 -12.25 4.05 -8.24
C THR A 17 -11.74 2.97 -9.18
N CYS A 18 -10.81 3.32 -10.07
CA CYS A 18 -10.13 2.37 -10.93
C CYS A 18 -8.63 2.57 -10.83
N PHE A 19 -7.88 1.54 -10.45
CA PHE A 19 -6.43 1.64 -10.33
C PHE A 19 -5.69 0.55 -11.11
N ALA A 20 -4.59 0.93 -11.74
CA ALA A 20 -3.66 0.02 -12.40
C ALA A 20 -2.49 -0.31 -11.48
N TYR A 21 -2.20 -1.60 -11.29
CA TYR A 21 -1.17 -2.09 -10.37
C TYR A 21 -0.31 -3.18 -11.05
N GLY A 22 1.00 -3.16 -10.79
CA GLY A 22 1.95 -4.13 -11.32
C GLY A 22 3.35 -3.52 -11.47
N GLN A 23 4.30 -4.31 -11.97
CA GLN A 23 5.71 -3.88 -12.06
C GLN A 23 5.94 -2.74 -13.04
N THR A 24 7.05 -2.01 -12.90
CA THR A 24 7.49 -1.11 -13.97
C THR A 24 7.65 -1.86 -15.28
N GLY A 25 7.18 -1.23 -16.37
CA GLY A 25 7.18 -1.82 -17.71
C GLY A 25 6.04 -2.80 -17.99
N SER A 26 5.12 -3.07 -17.05
CA SER A 26 3.99 -3.98 -17.29
C SER A 26 2.81 -3.36 -18.07
N GLY A 27 2.89 -2.08 -18.43
CA GLY A 27 1.88 -1.40 -19.25
C GLY A 27 0.84 -0.56 -18.49
N LYS A 28 0.99 -0.32 -17.18
CA LYS A 28 0.05 0.48 -16.37
C LYS A 28 -0.35 1.81 -17.02
N THR A 29 0.63 2.66 -17.29
CA THR A 29 0.41 3.99 -17.87
C THR A 29 -0.05 3.93 -19.32
N HIS A 30 0.35 2.89 -20.06
CA HIS A 30 -0.15 2.66 -21.42
C HIS A 30 -1.66 2.41 -21.38
N THR A 31 -2.13 1.56 -20.46
CA THR A 31 -3.56 1.28 -20.28
C THR A 31 -4.33 2.48 -19.76
N MET A 32 -3.78 3.20 -18.77
CA MET A 32 -4.50 4.32 -18.14
C MET A 32 -4.49 5.58 -19.01
N GLY A 33 -3.31 6.01 -19.44
CA GLY A 33 -3.07 7.27 -20.14
C GLY A 33 -3.03 7.18 -21.67
N GLY A 34 -2.99 5.97 -22.24
CA GLY A 34 -3.00 5.74 -23.69
C GLY A 34 -1.65 5.32 -24.28
N GLU A 35 -1.65 5.06 -25.58
CA GLU A 35 -0.53 4.45 -26.31
C GLU A 35 0.67 5.39 -26.42
N PHE A 36 1.87 4.83 -26.36
CA PHE A 36 3.11 5.60 -26.55
C PHE A 36 3.58 5.47 -28.01
N ASN A 37 3.63 6.58 -28.73
CA ASN A 37 4.30 6.68 -30.02
C ASN A 37 5.61 7.45 -29.85
N GLY A 38 6.67 6.72 -29.49
CA GLY A 38 7.95 7.30 -29.07
C GLY A 38 7.80 8.07 -27.75
N LYS A 39 8.07 9.39 -27.77
CA LYS A 39 7.94 10.26 -26.58
C LYS A 39 6.54 10.85 -26.41
N ILE A 40 5.69 10.74 -27.44
CA ILE A 40 4.34 11.32 -27.43
C ILE A 40 3.36 10.24 -26.99
N GLN A 41 2.51 10.57 -26.01
CA GLN A 41 1.43 9.69 -25.57
C GLN A 41 0.13 10.08 -26.28
N ASP A 42 -0.44 9.16 -27.06
CA ASP A 42 -1.78 9.32 -27.61
C ASP A 42 -2.82 8.94 -26.55
N CYS A 43 -3.39 9.96 -25.93
CA CYS A 43 -4.36 9.80 -24.87
C CYS A 43 -5.73 9.31 -25.33
N LYS A 44 -6.02 9.24 -26.65
CA LYS A 44 -7.34 8.87 -27.16
C LYS A 44 -7.76 7.45 -26.80
N ASN A 45 -6.79 6.54 -26.70
CA ASN A 45 -7.03 5.11 -26.44
C ASN A 45 -6.87 4.72 -24.96
N GLY A 46 -6.58 5.67 -24.07
CA GLY A 46 -6.43 5.41 -22.64
C GLY A 46 -7.77 5.30 -21.90
N ILE A 47 -7.77 4.61 -20.74
CA ILE A 47 -8.95 4.51 -19.88
C ILE A 47 -9.49 5.88 -19.47
N TYR A 48 -8.62 6.87 -19.21
CA TYR A 48 -9.06 8.23 -18.85
C TYR A 48 -9.99 8.82 -19.91
N ALA A 49 -9.58 8.77 -21.18
CA ALA A 49 -10.32 9.31 -22.32
C ALA A 49 -11.60 8.53 -22.61
N MET A 50 -11.52 7.20 -22.61
CA MET A 50 -12.68 6.34 -22.85
C MET A 50 -13.75 6.54 -21.79
N ALA A 51 -13.37 6.64 -20.51
CA ALA A 51 -14.31 6.88 -19.43
C ALA A 51 -14.89 8.30 -19.49
N ALA A 52 -14.10 9.32 -19.82
CA ALA A 52 -14.61 10.68 -20.03
C ALA A 52 -15.68 10.72 -21.13
N LYS A 53 -15.44 10.02 -22.26
CA LYS A 53 -16.43 9.88 -23.34
C LYS A 53 -17.73 9.24 -22.84
N ASP A 54 -17.63 8.16 -22.06
CA ASP A 54 -18.80 7.52 -21.47
C ASP A 54 -19.53 8.43 -20.47
N VAL A 55 -18.80 9.24 -19.67
CA VAL A 55 -19.40 10.23 -18.75
C VAL A 55 -20.24 11.25 -19.51
N PHE A 56 -19.71 11.85 -20.59
CA PHE A 56 -20.47 12.83 -21.39
C PHE A 56 -21.64 12.18 -22.14
N ASN A 57 -21.54 10.92 -22.54
CA ASN A 57 -22.66 10.18 -23.11
C ASN A 57 -23.78 9.97 -22.08
N TYR A 58 -23.44 9.64 -20.83
CA TYR A 58 -24.40 9.49 -19.74
C TYR A 58 -25.04 10.83 -19.36
N LEU A 59 -24.24 11.88 -19.28
CA LEU A 59 -24.68 13.24 -18.97
C LEU A 59 -25.76 13.73 -19.95
N ASN A 60 -25.55 13.51 -21.24
CA ASN A 60 -26.47 13.90 -22.30
C ASN A 60 -27.61 12.88 -22.52
N GLY A 61 -27.52 11.71 -21.91
CA GLY A 61 -28.48 10.63 -22.04
C GLY A 61 -29.81 10.93 -21.34
N PRO A 62 -30.94 10.41 -21.84
CA PRO A 62 -32.28 10.74 -21.32
C PRO A 62 -32.47 10.37 -19.84
N ARG A 63 -31.74 9.35 -19.36
CA ARG A 63 -31.83 8.89 -17.96
C ARG A 63 -31.29 9.89 -16.95
N TYR A 64 -30.25 10.66 -17.28
CA TYR A 64 -29.55 11.52 -16.30
C TYR A 64 -29.56 13.01 -16.67
N ARG A 65 -29.97 13.35 -17.89
CA ARG A 65 -30.03 14.74 -18.36
C ARG A 65 -30.82 15.68 -17.43
N HIS A 66 -31.89 15.18 -16.80
CA HIS A 66 -32.71 15.97 -15.87
C HIS A 66 -31.97 16.41 -14.60
N LEU A 67 -30.85 15.77 -14.25
CA LEU A 67 -30.03 16.14 -13.09
C LEU A 67 -29.19 17.39 -13.33
N ASN A 68 -29.02 17.80 -14.60
CA ASN A 68 -28.24 18.97 -15.02
C ASN A 68 -26.83 19.04 -14.39
N LEU A 69 -26.16 17.90 -14.20
CA LEU A 69 -24.86 17.87 -13.52
C LEU A 69 -23.78 18.63 -14.31
N VAL A 70 -22.87 19.26 -13.58
CA VAL A 70 -21.66 19.90 -14.10
C VAL A 70 -20.48 18.96 -13.90
N VAL A 71 -19.67 18.79 -14.94
CA VAL A 71 -18.47 17.96 -14.91
C VAL A 71 -17.26 18.83 -14.65
N SER A 72 -16.43 18.41 -13.70
CA SER A 72 -15.13 19.01 -13.44
C SER A 72 -14.06 17.93 -13.35
N ALA A 73 -12.83 18.26 -13.73
CA ALA A 73 -11.70 17.36 -13.67
C ALA A 73 -10.53 17.96 -12.90
N SER A 74 -9.78 17.10 -12.20
CA SER A 74 -8.53 17.43 -11.53
C SER A 74 -7.48 16.37 -11.82
N PHE A 75 -6.21 16.75 -11.75
CA PHE A 75 -5.10 15.84 -12.00
C PHE A 75 -3.92 16.18 -11.10
N PHE A 76 -3.46 15.22 -10.31
CA PHE A 76 -2.33 15.41 -9.40
C PHE A 76 -1.45 14.15 -9.33
N GLU A 77 -0.22 14.31 -8.85
CA GLU A 77 0.67 13.20 -8.55
C GLU A 77 1.05 13.15 -7.07
N ILE A 78 1.29 11.94 -6.59
CA ILE A 78 1.91 11.66 -5.29
C ILE A 78 3.34 11.19 -5.56
N TYR A 79 4.31 12.01 -5.16
CA TYR A 79 5.73 11.78 -5.40
C TYR A 79 6.52 12.06 -4.13
N SER A 80 7.36 11.11 -3.72
CA SER A 80 8.18 11.20 -2.50
C SER A 80 7.38 11.62 -1.26
N GLY A 81 6.22 10.97 -1.04
CA GLY A 81 5.33 11.24 0.09
C GLY A 81 4.58 12.59 0.05
N LYS A 82 4.77 13.41 -0.99
CA LYS A 82 4.13 14.72 -1.17
C LYS A 82 3.15 14.70 -2.33
N VAL A 83 2.16 15.59 -2.30
CA VAL A 83 1.13 15.73 -3.34
C VAL A 83 1.40 16.98 -4.17
N PHE A 84 1.34 16.87 -5.49
CA PHE A 84 1.61 17.95 -6.43
C PHE A 84 0.51 18.05 -7.50
N ASP A 85 0.02 19.26 -7.72
CA ASP A 85 -1.00 19.54 -8.74
C ASP A 85 -0.40 19.52 -10.15
N LEU A 86 -0.88 18.64 -11.03
CA LEU A 86 -0.40 18.54 -12.41
C LEU A 86 -1.08 19.53 -13.35
N LEU A 87 -2.11 20.25 -12.90
CA LEU A 87 -2.80 21.30 -13.66
C LEU A 87 -2.37 22.72 -13.25
N SER A 88 -1.51 22.84 -12.23
CA SER A 88 -1.00 24.10 -11.68
C SER A 88 0.52 24.01 -11.44
N ASP A 89 1.28 23.71 -12.49
CA ASP A 89 2.76 23.73 -12.50
C ASP A 89 3.45 23.02 -11.31
N LYS A 90 2.91 21.87 -10.87
CA LYS A 90 3.38 21.10 -9.70
C LYS A 90 3.32 21.88 -8.38
N GLN A 91 2.29 22.69 -8.20
CA GLN A 91 2.02 23.30 -6.90
C GLN A 91 1.89 22.22 -5.82
N LYS A 92 2.67 22.33 -4.74
CA LYS A 92 2.61 21.40 -3.61
C LYS A 92 1.27 21.58 -2.88
N LEU A 93 0.56 20.48 -2.69
CA LEU A 93 -0.75 20.43 -2.03
C LEU A 93 -0.66 19.80 -0.64
N ARG A 94 -1.65 20.13 0.21
CA ARG A 94 -1.79 19.53 1.54
C ARG A 94 -2.98 18.58 1.56
N VAL A 95 -2.82 17.44 2.21
CA VAL A 95 -3.89 16.44 2.41
C VAL A 95 -4.32 16.53 3.87
N LEU A 96 -5.56 16.97 4.09
CA LEU A 96 -6.16 17.18 5.41
C LEU A 96 -7.44 16.32 5.54
N GLU A 97 -7.88 16.11 6.77
CA GLU A 97 -9.12 15.40 7.10
C GLU A 97 -10.06 16.40 7.79
N ASP A 98 -11.32 16.46 7.36
CA ASP A 98 -12.31 17.35 7.96
C ASP A 98 -12.98 16.74 9.20
N GLY A 99 -13.84 17.52 9.87
CA GLY A 99 -14.57 17.07 11.06
C GLY A 99 -15.57 15.92 10.82
N LYS A 100 -15.82 15.55 9.55
CA LYS A 100 -16.65 14.41 9.14
C LYS A 100 -15.79 13.22 8.69
N GLN A 101 -14.49 13.24 8.99
CA GLN A 101 -13.51 12.24 8.57
C GLN A 101 -13.37 12.12 7.04
N GLN A 102 -13.69 13.15 6.26
CA GLN A 102 -13.47 13.13 4.81
C GLN A 102 -12.09 13.70 4.49
N VAL A 103 -11.35 12.98 3.65
CA VAL A 103 -10.02 13.41 3.22
C VAL A 103 -10.15 14.41 2.08
N GLN A 104 -9.56 15.58 2.25
CA GLN A 104 -9.56 16.67 1.28
C GLN A 104 -8.13 17.05 0.88
N VAL A 105 -7.92 17.18 -0.43
CA VAL A 105 -6.67 17.71 -0.99
C VAL A 105 -6.84 19.22 -1.15
N VAL A 106 -6.34 20.00 -0.20
CA VAL A 106 -6.55 21.43 -0.13
C VAL A 106 -5.70 22.15 -1.17
N GLY A 107 -6.36 23.02 -1.94
CA GLY A 107 -5.75 23.80 -3.02
C GLY A 107 -5.65 23.05 -4.34
N LEU A 108 -6.25 21.86 -4.47
CA LEU A 108 -6.29 21.12 -5.72
C LEU A 108 -7.09 21.90 -6.79
N THR A 109 -6.48 22.10 -7.94
CA THR A 109 -7.12 22.75 -9.08
C THR A 109 -8.16 21.82 -9.69
N GLU A 110 -9.41 22.26 -9.68
CA GLU A 110 -10.50 21.65 -10.44
C GLU A 110 -10.90 22.57 -11.60
N LYS A 111 -10.95 22.02 -12.81
CA LYS A 111 -11.40 22.73 -14.01
C LYS A 111 -12.75 22.17 -14.44
N VAL A 112 -13.73 23.04 -14.62
CA VAL A 112 -15.00 22.69 -15.28
C VAL A 112 -14.69 22.36 -16.74
N VAL A 113 -15.31 21.30 -17.24
CA VAL A 113 -15.11 20.79 -18.60
C VAL A 113 -16.45 20.55 -19.25
N ASP A 114 -16.61 21.07 -20.46
CA ASP A 114 -17.88 21.00 -21.21
C ASP A 114 -17.85 19.94 -22.33
N SER A 115 -16.66 19.42 -22.65
CA SER A 115 -16.50 18.39 -23.69
C SER A 115 -15.39 17.40 -23.41
N VAL A 116 -15.41 16.28 -24.15
CA VAL A 116 -14.37 15.24 -24.09
C VAL A 116 -13.02 15.82 -24.52
N GLU A 117 -13.00 16.71 -25.51
CA GLU A 117 -11.80 17.34 -26.03
C GLU A 117 -11.11 18.21 -24.97
N GLU A 118 -11.86 18.87 -24.10
CA GLU A 118 -11.29 19.63 -22.98
C GLU A 118 -10.64 18.72 -21.94
N VAL A 119 -11.30 17.61 -21.61
CA VAL A 119 -10.73 16.59 -20.72
C VAL A 119 -9.42 16.03 -21.30
N LEU A 120 -9.37 15.74 -22.60
CA LEU A 120 -8.16 15.28 -23.27
C LEU A 120 -7.02 16.29 -23.18
N LYS A 121 -7.30 17.60 -23.31
CA LYS A 121 -6.29 18.65 -23.13
C LYS A 121 -5.72 18.65 -21.71
N LEU A 122 -6.56 18.47 -20.68
CA LEU A 122 -6.11 18.40 -19.29
C LEU A 122 -5.23 17.16 -19.05
N ILE A 123 -5.61 16.01 -19.59
CA ILE A 123 -4.83 14.77 -19.49
C ILE A 123 -3.46 14.96 -20.17
N GLN A 124 -3.44 15.51 -21.39
CA GLN A 124 -2.20 15.76 -22.13
C GLN A 124 -1.29 16.73 -21.38
N HIS A 125 -1.84 17.82 -20.84
CA HIS A 125 -1.10 18.78 -20.03
C HIS A 125 -0.51 18.11 -18.78
N GLY A 126 -1.31 17.39 -18.00
CA GLY A 126 -0.83 16.76 -16.77
C GLY A 126 0.17 15.63 -17.02
N ASN A 127 0.03 14.86 -18.10
CA ASN A 127 1.02 13.85 -18.48
C ASN A 127 2.37 14.47 -18.86
N ASN A 128 2.36 15.65 -19.50
CA ASN A 128 3.58 16.39 -19.82
C ASN A 128 4.23 16.98 -18.55
N ALA A 129 3.41 17.41 -17.59
CA ALA A 129 3.90 17.91 -16.31
C ALA A 129 4.46 16.78 -15.43
N ARG A 130 3.87 15.58 -15.46
CA ARG A 130 4.17 14.45 -14.55
C ARG A 130 5.67 14.16 -14.43
N THR A 131 6.11 13.89 -13.21
CA THR A 131 7.51 13.55 -12.93
C THR A 131 7.89 12.22 -13.61
N SER A 132 8.76 12.31 -14.61
CA SER A 132 9.33 11.17 -15.34
C SER A 132 10.84 11.10 -15.07
N GLY A 133 11.28 10.06 -14.37
CA GLY A 133 12.70 9.86 -14.08
C GLY A 133 13.46 9.35 -15.30
N GLN A 134 14.46 10.11 -15.79
CA GLN A 134 15.39 9.61 -16.79
C GLN A 134 16.35 8.59 -16.17
N THR A 135 16.00 7.31 -16.23
CA THR A 135 16.99 6.24 -16.17
C THR A 135 16.69 5.19 -17.22
N SER A 136 17.77 4.62 -17.75
CA SER A 136 17.82 3.57 -18.77
C SER A 136 16.81 2.44 -18.51
N ALA A 137 16.06 2.12 -19.58
CA ALA A 137 15.14 0.99 -19.79
C ALA A 137 13.62 1.26 -19.73
N ASN A 138 13.04 2.13 -18.89
CA ASN A 138 11.59 2.48 -18.95
C ASN A 138 11.28 3.77 -18.16
N ALA A 139 11.12 4.91 -18.83
CA ALA A 139 11.38 6.23 -18.21
C ALA A 139 10.19 7.20 -17.99
N ASN A 140 8.93 6.86 -18.29
CA ASN A 140 7.88 7.91 -18.30
C ASN A 140 6.87 7.94 -17.14
N SER A 141 6.84 6.96 -16.21
CA SER A 141 5.75 6.93 -15.22
C SER A 141 5.96 6.07 -13.97
N SER A 142 7.13 5.45 -13.80
CA SER A 142 7.36 4.47 -12.74
C SER A 142 7.50 5.05 -11.34
N ARG A 143 7.68 6.36 -11.20
CA ARG A 143 8.21 6.97 -9.96
C ARG A 143 7.23 7.83 -9.16
N SER A 144 6.05 8.11 -9.70
CA SER A 144 4.97 8.82 -8.99
C SER A 144 3.63 8.12 -9.23
N HIS A 145 2.74 8.19 -8.24
CA HIS A 145 1.35 7.75 -8.41
C HIS A 145 0.56 8.90 -9.00
N ALA A 146 -0.03 8.71 -10.17
CA ALA A 146 -0.88 9.74 -10.77
C ALA A 146 -2.35 9.47 -10.47
N VAL A 147 -3.09 10.52 -10.08
CA VAL A 147 -4.51 10.44 -9.75
C VAL A 147 -5.26 11.47 -10.58
N PHE A 148 -6.05 10.97 -11.53
CA PHE A 148 -6.96 11.78 -12.33
C PHE A 148 -8.38 11.60 -11.81
N GLN A 149 -9.10 12.70 -11.57
CA GLN A 149 -10.47 12.63 -11.04
C GLN A 149 -11.44 13.32 -11.98
N ILE A 150 -12.62 12.72 -12.12
CA ILE A 150 -13.81 13.33 -12.72
C ILE A 150 -14.84 13.46 -11.61
N VAL A 151 -15.31 14.68 -11.38
CA VAL A 151 -16.28 15.01 -10.32
C VAL A 151 -17.54 15.57 -10.96
N LEU A 152 -18.69 15.05 -10.53
CA LEU A 152 -20.01 15.52 -10.90
C LEU A 152 -20.60 16.35 -9.77
N ARG A 153 -21.08 17.56 -10.07
CA ARG A 153 -21.76 18.44 -9.11
C ARG A 153 -23.09 18.95 -9.65
N PRO A 154 -24.12 19.13 -8.81
CA PRO A 154 -25.30 19.90 -9.22
C PRO A 154 -24.91 21.35 -9.54
N PRO A 155 -25.59 22.03 -10.48
CA PRO A 155 -25.32 23.43 -10.81
C PRO A 155 -25.38 24.33 -9.57
N GLY A 156 -24.37 25.19 -9.41
CA GLY A 156 -24.30 26.14 -8.29
C GLY A 156 -24.09 25.52 -6.91
N SER A 157 -23.89 24.19 -6.82
CA SER A 157 -23.64 23.49 -5.56
C SER A 157 -22.16 23.13 -5.41
N THR A 158 -21.64 23.29 -4.20
CA THR A 158 -20.31 22.78 -3.82
C THR A 158 -20.34 21.30 -3.45
N LYS A 159 -21.53 20.72 -3.29
CA LYS A 159 -21.72 19.31 -2.93
C LYS A 159 -21.38 18.40 -4.11
N ILE A 160 -20.52 17.41 -3.84
CA ILE A 160 -20.20 16.36 -4.81
C ILE A 160 -21.41 15.42 -4.94
N HIS A 161 -21.90 15.24 -6.17
CA HIS A 161 -22.89 14.22 -6.51
C HIS A 161 -22.22 12.87 -6.69
N GLY A 162 -21.15 12.81 -7.47
CA GLY A 162 -20.38 11.59 -7.70
C GLY A 162 -18.95 11.89 -8.10
N LYS A 163 -18.04 10.95 -7.85
CA LYS A 163 -16.60 11.11 -8.10
C LYS A 163 -16.03 9.83 -8.67
N PHE A 164 -15.36 9.92 -9.82
CA PHE A 164 -14.58 8.83 -10.40
C PHE A 164 -13.09 9.16 -10.28
N SER A 165 -12.36 8.38 -9.48
CA SER A 165 -10.91 8.48 -9.37
C SER A 165 -10.22 7.39 -10.19
N PHE A 166 -9.31 7.80 -11.06
CA PHE A 166 -8.44 6.91 -11.82
C PHE A 166 -7.02 7.03 -11.32
N ILE A 167 -6.39 5.90 -10.99
CA ILE A 167 -5.08 5.88 -10.35
C ILE A 167 -4.12 5.05 -11.20
N ASP A 168 -3.03 5.68 -11.65
CA ASP A 168 -1.90 4.99 -12.26
C ASP A 168 -0.78 4.90 -11.22
N LEU A 169 -0.68 3.74 -10.58
CA LEU A 169 0.29 3.51 -9.51
C LEU A 169 1.71 3.42 -10.08
N ALA A 170 2.68 3.79 -9.26
CA ALA A 170 4.09 3.51 -9.48
C ALA A 170 4.37 1.99 -9.53
N GLY A 171 5.55 1.62 -10.03
CA GLY A 171 5.96 0.21 -10.11
C GLY A 171 6.14 -0.43 -8.73
N ASN A 172 5.88 -1.74 -8.63
CA ASN A 172 6.02 -2.52 -7.40
C ASN A 172 7.30 -3.39 -7.36
N GLU A 173 8.31 -3.03 -8.14
CA GLU A 173 9.63 -3.68 -8.15
C GLU A 173 10.37 -3.60 -6.79
N ARG A 174 11.33 -4.50 -6.58
CA ARG A 174 12.00 -4.67 -5.28
C ARG A 174 13.09 -3.61 -5.09
N GLY A 175 13.38 -3.27 -3.84
CA GLY A 175 14.50 -2.39 -3.49
C GLY A 175 15.85 -2.91 -4.02
N ALA A 176 16.03 -4.24 -4.07
CA ALA A 176 17.20 -4.90 -4.64
C ALA A 176 17.49 -4.48 -6.09
N ASP A 177 16.45 -4.23 -6.89
CA ASP A 177 16.55 -3.82 -8.29
C ASP A 177 17.13 -2.41 -8.45
N THR A 178 17.11 -1.61 -7.38
CA THR A 178 17.64 -0.24 -7.32
C THR A 178 18.91 -0.09 -6.48
N SER A 179 19.46 -1.19 -5.95
CA SER A 179 20.60 -1.18 -5.02
C SER A 179 21.87 -0.52 -5.60
N SER A 180 22.09 -0.67 -6.91
CA SER A 180 23.20 -0.03 -7.64
C SER A 180 22.89 1.40 -8.14
N ALA A 181 21.66 1.88 -7.97
CA ALA A 181 21.23 3.18 -8.45
C ALA A 181 21.73 4.33 -7.56
N ASN A 182 21.68 5.56 -8.06
CA ASN A 182 22.06 6.74 -7.28
C ASN A 182 21.15 6.94 -6.05
N ARG A 183 21.64 7.70 -5.07
CA ARG A 183 20.95 7.94 -3.78
C ARG A 183 19.50 8.37 -3.98
N GLN A 184 19.25 9.34 -4.86
CA GLN A 184 17.91 9.85 -5.16
C GLN A 184 16.95 8.75 -5.65
N THR A 185 17.39 7.90 -6.58
CA THR A 185 16.57 6.80 -7.12
C THR A 185 16.23 5.77 -6.04
N ARG A 186 17.16 5.48 -5.12
CA ARG A 186 16.88 4.58 -3.99
C ARG A 186 15.84 5.14 -3.03
N MET A 187 15.91 6.43 -2.73
CA MET A 187 14.94 7.10 -1.86
C MET A 187 13.53 7.12 -2.48
N GLU A 188 13.45 7.34 -3.80
CA GLU A 188 12.19 7.25 -4.54
C GLU A 188 11.62 5.83 -4.51
N GLY A 189 12.45 4.82 -4.77
CA GLY A 189 12.06 3.41 -4.69
C GLY A 189 11.53 3.02 -3.30
N ALA A 190 12.17 3.50 -2.23
CA ALA A 190 11.73 3.27 -0.86
C ALA A 190 10.34 3.88 -0.60
N GLU A 191 10.10 5.14 -0.99
CA GLU A 191 8.79 5.79 -0.80
C GLU A 191 7.68 5.15 -1.65
N ILE A 192 8.00 4.69 -2.86
CA ILE A 192 7.06 3.92 -3.69
C ILE A 192 6.66 2.63 -2.97
N ASN A 193 7.64 1.83 -2.53
CA ASN A 193 7.37 0.57 -1.85
C ASN A 193 6.60 0.76 -0.54
N LYS A 194 6.93 1.78 0.24
CA LYS A 194 6.20 2.18 1.44
C LYS A 194 4.73 2.50 1.17
N SER A 195 4.44 3.32 0.15
CA SER A 195 3.06 3.66 -0.20
C SER A 195 2.25 2.47 -0.73
N LEU A 196 2.88 1.55 -1.47
CA LEU A 196 2.25 0.33 -1.94
C LEU A 196 2.05 -0.70 -0.81
N LEU A 197 2.97 -0.76 0.16
CA LEU A 197 2.81 -1.58 1.36
C LEU A 197 1.67 -1.06 2.23
N ALA A 198 1.59 0.25 2.46
CA ALA A 198 0.46 0.85 3.16
C ALA A 198 -0.88 0.46 2.51
N LEU A 199 -0.95 0.50 1.17
CA LEU A 199 -2.12 0.07 0.42
C LEU A 199 -2.42 -1.42 0.63
N LYS A 200 -1.38 -2.28 0.62
CA LYS A 200 -1.51 -3.71 0.90
C LYS A 200 -2.09 -3.95 2.29
N GLU A 201 -1.60 -3.24 3.29
CA GLU A 201 -2.02 -3.38 4.68
C GLU A 201 -3.44 -2.85 4.91
N CYS A 202 -3.84 -1.74 4.27
CA CYS A 202 -5.24 -1.28 4.27
C CYS A 202 -6.18 -2.35 3.72
N ILE A 203 -5.84 -2.96 2.58
CA ILE A 203 -6.62 -4.04 1.97
C ILE A 203 -6.67 -5.26 2.88
N ARG A 204 -5.52 -5.67 3.46
CA ARG A 204 -5.46 -6.80 4.40
C ARG A 204 -6.33 -6.55 5.64
N ALA A 205 -6.28 -5.35 6.21
CA ALA A 205 -7.05 -4.98 7.39
C ALA A 205 -8.56 -4.94 7.10
N LEU A 206 -8.96 -4.48 5.91
CA LEU A 206 -10.35 -4.56 5.44
C LEU A 206 -10.84 -6.00 5.35
N GLY A 207 -10.02 -6.91 4.81
CA GLY A 207 -10.40 -8.33 4.67
C GLY A 207 -10.55 -9.05 6.02
N LYS A 208 -9.76 -8.63 7.02
CA LYS A 208 -9.86 -9.16 8.40
C LYS A 208 -10.91 -8.46 9.27
N GLN A 209 -11.60 -7.44 8.75
CA GLN A 209 -12.55 -6.62 9.50
C GLN A 209 -11.93 -6.04 10.79
N SER A 210 -10.66 -5.61 10.70
CA SER A 210 -10.01 -4.99 11.87
C SER A 210 -10.69 -3.66 12.23
N ALA A 211 -10.81 -3.39 13.54
CA ALA A 211 -11.41 -2.15 14.05
C ALA A 211 -10.61 -0.90 13.64
N HIS A 212 -9.30 -1.04 13.43
CA HIS A 212 -8.44 0.06 12.99
C HIS A 212 -7.91 -0.18 11.58
N LEU A 213 -8.22 0.74 10.66
CA LEU A 213 -7.76 0.71 9.27
C LEU A 213 -6.63 1.72 9.07
N PRO A 214 -5.41 1.30 8.67
CA PRO A 214 -4.21 2.14 8.67
C PRO A 214 -4.12 3.12 7.48
N PHE A 215 -5.21 3.80 7.12
CA PHE A 215 -5.23 4.70 5.96
C PHE A 215 -4.28 5.90 6.10
N ARG A 216 -3.87 6.25 7.33
CA ARG A 216 -2.98 7.40 7.59
C ARG A 216 -1.52 7.13 7.26
N VAL A 217 -1.13 5.88 7.02
CA VAL A 217 0.28 5.49 6.82
C VAL A 217 0.93 6.12 5.59
N SER A 218 0.17 6.37 4.51
CA SER A 218 0.70 7.04 3.33
C SER A 218 -0.29 8.05 2.76
N LYS A 219 0.21 9.07 2.05
CA LYS A 219 -0.69 10.01 1.34
C LYS A 219 -1.55 9.33 0.29
N LEU A 220 -1.04 8.26 -0.33
CA LEU A 220 -1.82 7.43 -1.26
C LEU A 220 -3.03 6.81 -0.54
N THR A 221 -2.82 6.11 0.57
CA THR A 221 -3.90 5.48 1.32
C THR A 221 -4.86 6.49 1.96
N GLN A 222 -4.37 7.67 2.35
CA GLN A 222 -5.23 8.76 2.83
C GLN A 222 -6.18 9.20 1.72
N VAL A 223 -5.66 9.49 0.53
CA VAL A 223 -6.46 9.90 -0.64
C VAL A 223 -7.45 8.81 -1.07
N LEU A 224 -7.07 7.53 -0.94
CA LEU A 224 -7.91 6.39 -1.31
C LEU A 224 -8.88 5.93 -0.22
N ARG A 225 -8.88 6.54 0.98
CA ARG A 225 -9.72 6.10 2.10
C ARG A 225 -11.18 5.97 1.68
N ASP A 226 -11.75 7.04 1.15
CA ASP A 226 -13.17 7.10 0.76
C ASP A 226 -13.51 6.09 -0.35
N SER A 227 -12.53 5.72 -1.18
CA SER A 227 -12.68 4.71 -2.23
C SER A 227 -12.90 3.29 -1.68
N PHE A 228 -12.40 3.00 -0.48
CA PHE A 228 -12.48 1.67 0.11
C PHE A 228 -13.58 1.52 1.18
N ILE A 229 -13.84 2.57 1.97
CA ILE A 229 -14.82 2.50 3.07
C ILE A 229 -16.14 3.22 2.78
N GLY A 230 -16.24 3.94 1.67
CA GLY A 230 -17.47 4.65 1.33
C GLY A 230 -18.63 3.70 1.09
N GLU A 231 -19.77 3.94 1.75
CA GLU A 231 -20.99 3.11 1.66
C GLU A 231 -21.44 2.87 0.22
N LYS A 232 -21.33 3.88 -0.64
CA LYS A 232 -21.66 3.82 -2.07
C LYS A 232 -20.41 3.88 -2.94
N SER A 233 -19.35 3.16 -2.56
CA SER A 233 -18.11 3.09 -3.35
C SER A 233 -17.98 1.78 -4.12
N LYS A 234 -17.58 1.87 -5.39
CA LYS A 234 -17.19 0.70 -6.19
C LYS A 234 -15.78 0.86 -6.72
N THR A 235 -14.97 -0.18 -6.54
CA THR A 235 -13.54 -0.15 -6.88
C THR A 235 -13.19 -1.27 -7.85
N CYS A 236 -12.39 -0.95 -8.87
CA CYS A 236 -11.85 -1.90 -9.84
C CYS A 236 -10.32 -1.83 -9.84
N MET A 237 -9.68 -2.98 -9.65
CA MET A 237 -8.25 -3.15 -9.80
C MET A 237 -7.93 -3.78 -11.16
N ILE A 238 -6.96 -3.20 -11.88
CA ILE A 238 -6.38 -3.76 -13.10
C ILE A 238 -4.96 -4.23 -12.77
N ALA A 239 -4.77 -5.53 -12.67
CA ALA A 239 -3.47 -6.15 -12.45
C ALA A 239 -2.71 -6.31 -13.77
N MET A 240 -1.57 -5.64 -13.89
CA MET A 240 -0.75 -5.57 -15.10
C MET A 240 0.47 -6.49 -14.97
N ILE A 241 0.60 -7.44 -15.89
CA ILE A 241 1.59 -8.52 -15.83
C ILE A 241 2.57 -8.42 -17.00
N SER A 242 3.86 -8.56 -16.71
CA SER A 242 4.89 -8.70 -17.74
C SER A 242 5.06 -10.18 -18.12
N PRO A 243 5.06 -10.54 -19.42
CA PRO A 243 5.06 -11.93 -19.85
C PRO A 243 6.45 -12.60 -19.82
N GLY A 244 7.52 -11.83 -19.60
CA GLY A 244 8.89 -12.34 -19.64
C GLY A 244 9.23 -13.25 -18.46
N LEU A 245 10.05 -14.28 -18.69
CA LEU A 245 10.50 -15.19 -17.64
C LEU A 245 11.29 -14.46 -16.53
N SER A 246 12.07 -13.45 -16.90
CA SER A 246 12.80 -12.58 -15.95
C SER A 246 11.88 -11.82 -15.00
N SER A 247 10.59 -11.68 -15.34
CA SER A 247 9.58 -11.00 -14.55
C SER A 247 8.73 -11.96 -13.69
N CYS A 248 9.01 -13.27 -13.71
CA CYS A 248 8.16 -14.29 -13.10
C CYS A 248 7.87 -14.01 -11.60
N GLU A 249 8.88 -13.61 -10.83
CA GLU A 249 8.70 -13.29 -9.41
C GLU A 249 7.75 -12.09 -9.19
N HIS A 250 7.91 -11.02 -9.96
CA HIS A 250 7.05 -9.84 -9.88
C HIS A 250 5.62 -10.14 -10.34
N THR A 251 5.46 -10.99 -11.34
CA THR A 251 4.17 -11.50 -11.81
C THR A 251 3.44 -12.24 -10.69
N LEU A 252 4.11 -13.20 -10.02
CA LEU A 252 3.53 -13.93 -8.90
C LEU A 252 3.14 -13.00 -7.74
N ASN A 253 3.99 -12.04 -7.41
CA ASN A 253 3.69 -11.03 -6.37
C ASN A 253 2.46 -10.18 -6.72
N THR A 254 2.33 -9.81 -8.00
CA THR A 254 1.20 -9.02 -8.48
C THR A 254 -0.11 -9.81 -8.44
N LEU A 255 -0.09 -11.08 -8.85
CA LEU A 255 -1.26 -11.96 -8.82
C LEU A 255 -1.71 -12.31 -7.40
N ARG A 256 -0.78 -12.66 -6.50
CA ARG A 256 -1.09 -12.91 -5.08
C ARG A 256 -1.76 -11.72 -4.43
N TYR A 257 -1.34 -10.51 -4.81
CA TYR A 257 -1.97 -9.29 -4.31
C TYR A 257 -3.38 -9.12 -4.86
N ALA A 258 -3.58 -9.25 -6.18
CA ALA A 258 -4.89 -9.13 -6.80
C ALA A 258 -5.90 -10.14 -6.25
N ASP A 259 -5.46 -11.37 -5.95
CA ASP A 259 -6.28 -12.41 -5.35
C ASP A 259 -6.80 -11.99 -3.96
N ARG A 260 -5.93 -11.44 -3.10
CA ARG A 260 -6.34 -10.90 -1.80
C ARG A 260 -7.30 -9.72 -1.90
N VAL A 261 -7.16 -8.85 -2.90
CA VAL A 261 -8.09 -7.72 -3.12
C VAL A 261 -9.47 -8.23 -3.52
N LYS A 262 -9.54 -9.29 -4.32
CA LYS A 262 -10.81 -9.88 -4.79
C LYS A 262 -11.64 -10.47 -3.65
N GLU A 263 -10.99 -11.02 -2.62
CA GLU A 263 -11.67 -11.64 -1.47
C GLU A 263 -12.24 -10.64 -0.47
N LEU A 264 -12.07 -9.33 -0.69
CA LEU A 264 -12.64 -8.29 0.16
C LEU A 264 -14.16 -8.19 -0.02
N VAL A 265 -14.91 -8.78 0.91
CA VAL A 265 -16.34 -8.51 1.07
C VAL A 265 -16.51 -7.42 2.13
N VAL A 266 -16.66 -6.17 1.69
CA VAL A 266 -17.17 -5.10 2.57
C VAL A 266 -18.65 -5.38 2.75
N LYS A 267 -19.08 -5.73 3.97
CA LYS A 267 -20.50 -5.94 4.27
C LYS A 267 -21.24 -4.63 4.03
N GLU A 268 -22.31 -4.68 3.23
CA GLU A 268 -23.38 -3.68 3.35
C GLU A 268 -23.88 -3.78 4.80
N LEU A 269 -23.79 -2.70 5.56
CA LEU A 269 -24.49 -2.60 6.84
C LEU A 269 -25.97 -2.83 6.51
N PRO A 270 -26.64 -3.82 7.12
CA PRO A 270 -28.04 -4.08 6.83
C PRO A 270 -28.86 -2.83 7.15
N ASP A 271 -29.68 -2.45 6.17
CA ASP A 271 -30.56 -1.29 6.16
C ASP A 271 -31.77 -1.49 7.11
N VAL A 272 -31.53 -1.89 8.37
CA VAL A 272 -32.57 -2.05 9.40
C VAL A 272 -31.97 -1.86 10.79
N LEU A 273 -31.80 -0.61 11.23
CA LEU A 273 -32.02 -0.24 12.63
C LEU A 273 -32.78 1.09 12.61
N ARG A 274 -34.11 0.97 12.67
CA ARG A 274 -34.99 2.10 12.98
C ARG A 274 -34.70 2.50 14.43
N GLU A 275 -34.77 3.80 14.72
CA GLU A 275 -34.42 4.45 16.00
C GLU A 275 -35.24 3.99 17.23
N GLU A 276 -36.07 2.94 17.12
CA GLU A 276 -36.95 2.48 18.21
C GLU A 276 -36.38 1.29 19.00
N ASP A 277 -35.35 0.58 18.51
CA ASP A 277 -34.80 -0.61 19.20
C ASP A 277 -33.52 -0.33 20.03
N ALA A 278 -32.98 0.88 19.99
CA ALA A 278 -31.74 1.24 20.72
C ALA A 278 -31.94 1.43 22.24
N GLU A 279 -33.18 1.68 22.69
CA GLU A 279 -33.47 1.85 24.12
C GLU A 279 -33.59 0.52 24.88
N GLN A 280 -33.86 -0.61 24.20
CA GLN A 280 -33.95 -1.91 24.87
C GLN A 280 -32.59 -2.56 25.16
N LEU A 281 -31.55 -2.26 24.36
CA LEU A 281 -30.20 -2.83 24.54
C LEU A 281 -29.39 -2.17 25.66
N MET A 282 -29.78 -0.99 26.15
CA MET A 282 -29.11 -0.33 27.30
C MET A 282 -29.55 -0.85 28.67
N TYR A 283 -30.59 -1.69 28.76
CA TYR A 283 -31.06 -2.23 30.06
C TYR A 283 -30.55 -3.64 30.38
N GLU A 284 -29.91 -4.34 29.43
CA GLU A 284 -29.39 -5.70 29.67
C GLU A 284 -27.90 -5.74 30.06
N GLU A 285 -27.09 -4.71 29.77
CA GLU A 285 -25.65 -4.70 30.09
C GLU A 285 -25.32 -4.34 31.56
N ASP A 286 -26.27 -3.81 32.32
CA ASP A 286 -26.06 -3.40 33.72
C ASP A 286 -26.17 -4.54 34.75
N GLU A 287 -26.68 -5.73 34.38
CA GLU A 287 -26.76 -6.87 35.31
C GLU A 287 -25.49 -7.76 35.35
N GLU A 288 -24.65 -7.76 34.31
CA GLU A 288 -23.49 -8.68 34.24
C GLU A 288 -22.19 -8.13 34.87
N THR A 289 -22.12 -6.85 35.21
CA THR A 289 -20.87 -6.25 35.76
C THR A 289 -20.70 -6.39 37.28
N ASN A 290 -21.66 -7.00 37.99
CA ASN A 290 -21.65 -7.04 39.47
C ASN A 290 -21.09 -8.32 40.12
N ASN A 291 -20.46 -9.25 39.38
CA ASN A 291 -20.12 -10.56 39.96
C ASN A 291 -18.66 -11.03 39.91
N ILE A 292 -17.67 -10.13 39.81
CA ILE A 292 -16.25 -10.52 39.95
C ILE A 292 -15.48 -9.53 40.84
N GLN A 293 -15.78 -9.53 42.14
CA GLN A 293 -14.84 -9.12 43.18
C GLN A 293 -14.82 -10.20 44.26
N HIS A 294 -13.79 -11.05 44.24
CA HIS A 294 -13.12 -11.62 45.42
C HIS A 294 -12.15 -12.73 44.97
N VAL A 295 -10.84 -12.47 44.99
CA VAL A 295 -9.81 -13.30 45.66
C VAL A 295 -8.50 -12.47 45.72
N GLN A 296 -8.03 -12.20 46.94
CA GLN A 296 -6.71 -11.65 47.26
C GLN A 296 -5.65 -12.77 47.29
N GLN A 297 -4.39 -12.49 46.91
CA GLN A 297 -3.20 -12.56 47.79
C GLN A 297 -1.85 -12.27 47.06
N LYS A 298 -1.26 -11.12 47.43
CA LYS A 298 0.13 -10.77 47.88
C LYS A 298 1.42 -11.52 47.40
N PRO A 299 2.62 -10.88 47.53
CA PRO A 299 3.61 -10.73 46.45
C PRO A 299 4.95 -11.45 46.67
N MET A 300 5.77 -11.56 45.62
CA MET A 300 7.20 -11.88 45.72
C MET A 300 8.04 -10.91 44.86
N ARG A 301 8.96 -10.22 45.55
CA ARG A 301 10.06 -9.43 44.99
C ARG A 301 11.11 -10.37 44.40
N HIS A 302 11.70 -10.05 43.25
CA HIS A 302 13.14 -10.26 43.03
C HIS A 302 13.72 -9.25 42.01
N ASN A 303 14.93 -8.81 42.35
CA ASN A 303 15.69 -7.71 41.79
C ASN A 303 16.22 -7.94 40.37
N ASN A 304 16.28 -6.83 39.63
CA ASN A 304 17.15 -6.61 38.46
C ASN A 304 18.62 -6.94 38.77
N HIS A 305 19.30 -7.60 37.83
CA HIS A 305 20.69 -7.29 37.46
C HIS A 305 20.91 -7.63 35.97
N THR A 306 20.75 -6.61 35.13
CA THR A 306 21.27 -6.57 33.76
C THR A 306 22.76 -6.24 33.83
N ASN A 307 23.61 -7.15 33.36
CA ASN A 307 25.02 -6.87 33.14
C ASN A 307 25.22 -6.48 31.67
N HIS A 308 25.65 -5.25 31.46
CA HIS A 308 26.10 -4.72 30.18
C HIS A 308 27.40 -5.43 29.78
N ASN A 309 27.49 -5.95 28.55
CA ASN A 309 28.78 -6.12 27.90
C ASN A 309 28.68 -5.81 26.41
N ASN A 310 29.50 -4.84 26.01
CA ASN A 310 29.64 -4.28 24.68
C ASN A 310 30.50 -5.17 23.77
N ASN A 311 30.33 -4.92 22.46
CA ASN A 311 31.18 -5.24 21.30
C ASN A 311 30.93 -6.58 20.59
N ASN A 312 30.37 -6.50 19.38
CA ASN A 312 31.23 -6.51 18.19
C ASN A 312 30.52 -6.03 16.91
N ASN A 313 31.27 -5.27 16.12
CA ASN A 313 30.95 -4.78 14.79
C ASN A 313 30.70 -5.92 13.79
N ASN A 314 29.65 -5.81 13.00
CA ASN A 314 29.69 -6.30 11.61
C ASN A 314 28.90 -5.35 10.70
N LYS A 315 29.65 -4.62 9.87
CA LYS A 315 29.12 -3.73 8.83
C LYS A 315 28.62 -4.60 7.69
N ASN A 316 27.32 -4.58 7.43
CA ASN A 316 26.76 -4.83 6.10
C ASN A 316 25.42 -4.06 5.97
N GLY A 317 25.35 -3.18 4.97
CA GLY A 317 24.10 -2.75 4.33
C GLY A 317 23.15 -1.77 5.04
N GLN A 318 23.53 -1.10 6.13
CA GLN A 318 22.67 -0.07 6.74
C GLN A 318 22.64 1.21 5.90
N MET A 319 21.44 1.71 5.57
CA MET A 319 21.25 3.12 5.21
C MET A 319 21.99 3.97 6.24
N SER A 320 22.85 4.88 5.78
CA SER A 320 23.65 5.67 6.73
C SER A 320 22.70 6.52 7.57
N ALA A 321 23.00 6.71 8.85
CA ALA A 321 22.22 7.61 9.73
C ALA A 321 22.07 9.02 9.13
N ASN A 322 22.96 9.41 8.21
CA ASN A 322 22.91 10.65 7.44
C ASN A 322 21.80 10.68 6.37
N ASP A 323 21.34 9.53 5.88
CA ASP A 323 20.22 9.41 4.92
C ASP A 323 18.86 9.63 5.61
N LEU A 324 18.72 9.09 6.81
CA LEU A 324 17.56 9.27 7.68
C LEU A 324 17.47 10.71 8.22
N ALA A 325 18.61 11.30 8.59
CA ALA A 325 18.69 12.70 9.00
C ALA A 325 18.35 13.67 7.86
N LEU A 326 18.65 13.33 6.60
CA LEU A 326 18.30 14.17 5.46
C LEU A 326 16.80 14.08 5.10
N LEU A 327 16.19 12.89 5.20
CA LEU A 327 14.73 12.73 5.16
C LEU A 327 14.03 13.59 6.22
N ARG A 328 14.61 13.64 7.43
CA ARG A 328 14.16 14.50 8.54
C ARG A 328 14.14 15.98 8.11
N SER A 329 15.23 16.48 7.53
CA SER A 329 15.30 17.88 7.07
C SER A 329 14.35 18.25 5.93
N LEU A 330 13.98 17.31 5.05
CA LEU A 330 13.08 17.57 3.90
C LEU A 330 11.58 17.51 4.25
N SER A 331 11.26 17.15 5.50
CA SER A 331 9.89 16.90 6.00
C SER A 331 9.47 17.82 7.16
N GLU A 332 10.37 18.69 7.63
CA GLU A 332 10.26 19.50 8.87
C GLU A 332 9.04 20.43 9.00
N HIS A 333 8.25 20.65 7.94
CA HIS A 333 7.14 21.62 7.99
C HIS A 333 5.72 21.05 7.86
N ASP A 334 5.51 19.73 7.76
CA ASP A 334 4.16 19.15 7.59
C ASP A 334 3.88 17.83 8.35
N MET A 335 4.78 17.35 9.22
CA MET A 335 4.64 16.06 9.90
C MET A 335 4.81 16.20 11.43
N SER A 336 3.88 15.66 12.22
CA SER A 336 4.04 15.57 13.68
C SER A 336 5.09 14.52 14.05
N ASP A 337 5.77 14.69 15.19
CA ASP A 337 6.76 13.72 15.71
C ASP A 337 6.18 12.29 15.83
N GLU A 338 4.89 12.16 16.15
CA GLU A 338 4.19 10.86 16.18
C GLU A 338 4.09 10.18 14.80
N LEU A 339 3.83 10.92 13.72
CA LEU A 339 3.78 10.37 12.37
C LEU A 339 5.18 9.99 11.84
N LEU A 340 6.23 10.65 12.35
CA LEU A 340 7.62 10.33 12.04
C LEU A 340 8.06 9.01 12.70
N ASP A 341 7.68 8.78 13.95
CA ASP A 341 7.96 7.53 14.66
C ASP A 341 7.23 6.33 14.02
N GLN A 342 5.98 6.53 13.59
CA GLN A 342 5.26 5.51 12.80
C GLN A 342 5.96 5.20 11.48
N HIS A 343 6.49 6.22 10.79
CA HIS A 343 7.23 6.01 9.55
C HIS A 343 8.52 5.21 9.73
N ALA A 344 9.29 5.50 10.78
CA ALA A 344 10.50 4.74 11.09
C ALA A 344 10.17 3.28 11.44
N ALA A 345 9.13 3.05 12.25
CA ALA A 345 8.68 1.71 12.64
C ALA A 345 8.28 0.85 11.44
N ILE A 346 7.56 1.41 10.45
CA ILE A 346 7.12 0.67 9.27
C ILE A 346 8.27 0.36 8.31
N SER A 347 9.23 1.30 8.15
CA SER A 347 10.41 1.04 7.34
C SER A 347 11.27 -0.08 7.92
N ASP A 348 11.45 -0.08 9.25
CA ASP A 348 12.16 -1.15 9.96
C ASP A 348 11.40 -2.49 9.89
N LEU A 349 10.07 -2.44 10.00
CA LEU A 349 9.20 -3.60 9.81
C LEU A 349 9.36 -4.23 8.41
N GLN A 350 9.40 -3.41 7.35
CA GLN A 350 9.60 -3.88 5.98
C GLN A 350 10.97 -4.54 5.81
N GLN A 351 12.04 -3.90 6.29
CA GLN A 351 13.38 -4.46 6.19
C GLN A 351 13.46 -5.82 6.92
N THR A 352 12.79 -5.94 8.06
CA THR A 352 12.76 -7.18 8.83
C THR A 352 11.93 -8.26 8.14
N GLU A 353 10.79 -7.91 7.54
CA GLU A 353 9.98 -8.83 6.73
C GLU A 353 10.81 -9.40 5.57
N GLU A 354 11.51 -8.53 4.83
CA GLU A 354 12.37 -8.93 3.72
C GLU A 354 13.47 -9.90 4.20
N MET A 355 14.15 -9.58 5.31
CA MET A 355 15.16 -10.46 5.91
C MET A 355 14.59 -11.82 6.32
N VAL A 356 13.39 -11.86 6.92
CA VAL A 356 12.72 -13.12 7.29
C VAL A 356 12.41 -13.97 6.05
N VAL A 357 11.86 -13.35 5.00
CA VAL A 357 11.48 -14.05 3.77
C VAL A 357 12.71 -14.58 3.05
N ASP A 358 13.77 -13.78 2.93
CA ASP A 358 15.01 -14.18 2.28
C ASP A 358 15.72 -15.29 3.06
N GLN A 359 15.75 -15.22 4.40
CA GLN A 359 16.34 -16.27 5.22
C GLN A 359 15.54 -17.58 5.16
N HIS A 360 14.21 -17.49 5.14
CA HIS A 360 13.35 -18.67 4.96
C HIS A 360 13.55 -19.30 3.58
N ARG A 361 13.71 -18.49 2.52
CA ARG A 361 14.09 -18.99 1.19
C ARG A 361 15.43 -19.72 1.23
N ALA A 362 16.46 -19.13 1.83
CA ALA A 362 17.78 -19.75 1.96
C ALA A 362 17.71 -21.10 2.69
N ILE A 363 16.89 -21.23 3.73
CA ILE A 363 16.64 -22.50 4.41
C ILE A 363 15.99 -23.52 3.47
N ASN A 364 14.96 -23.14 2.71
CA ASN A 364 14.32 -24.08 1.79
C ASN A 364 15.27 -24.55 0.68
N ASP A 365 16.09 -23.65 0.14
CA ASP A 365 17.11 -24.00 -0.84
C ASP A 365 18.16 -24.94 -0.23
N PHE A 366 18.60 -24.68 1.01
CA PHE A 366 19.50 -25.57 1.74
C PHE A 366 18.86 -26.93 2.02
N LEU A 367 17.61 -26.97 2.48
CA LEU A 367 16.87 -28.20 2.76
C LEU A 367 16.73 -29.09 1.51
N SER A 368 16.57 -28.47 0.34
CA SER A 368 16.50 -29.20 -0.93
C SER A 368 17.80 -29.95 -1.28
N GLN A 369 18.96 -29.45 -0.83
CA GLN A 369 20.27 -30.08 -1.00
C GLN A 369 20.63 -30.98 0.19
N PHE A 370 20.22 -30.58 1.40
CA PHE A 370 20.44 -31.30 2.65
C PHE A 370 19.76 -32.66 2.65
N LEU A 371 18.52 -32.75 2.19
CA LEU A 371 17.75 -34.00 2.28
C LEU A 371 18.39 -35.16 1.48
N PRO A 372 18.79 -34.97 0.20
CA PRO A 372 19.54 -36.00 -0.53
C PRO A 372 20.85 -36.40 0.17
N GLU A 373 21.57 -35.44 0.73
CA GLU A 373 22.88 -35.68 1.35
C GLU A 373 22.76 -36.38 2.70
N SER A 374 21.77 -36.02 3.51
CA SER A 374 21.41 -36.73 4.73
C SER A 374 21.02 -38.18 4.43
N MET A 375 20.29 -38.41 3.34
CA MET A 375 19.96 -39.76 2.88
C MET A 375 21.21 -40.52 2.40
N ARG A 376 22.15 -39.85 1.72
CA ARG A 376 23.45 -40.44 1.35
C ARG A 376 24.23 -40.89 2.58
N LEU A 377 24.38 -40.02 3.58
CA LEU A 377 25.06 -40.34 4.84
C LEU A 377 24.40 -41.53 5.54
N TYR A 378 23.07 -41.53 5.67
CA TYR A 378 22.34 -42.66 6.23
C TYR A 378 22.59 -43.95 5.44
N ASN A 379 22.61 -43.90 4.12
CA ASN A 379 22.84 -45.08 3.29
C ASN A 379 24.26 -45.68 3.44
N LEU A 380 25.25 -44.92 3.91
CA LEU A 380 26.58 -45.45 4.21
C LEU A 380 26.53 -46.51 5.31
N THR A 381 25.60 -46.40 6.25
CA THR A 381 25.47 -47.36 7.36
C THR A 381 24.99 -48.74 6.91
N ASN A 382 24.59 -48.90 5.64
CA ASN A 382 24.24 -50.20 5.06
C ASN A 382 25.48 -51.06 4.73
N TYR A 383 26.67 -50.47 4.72
CA TYR A 383 27.94 -51.18 4.50
C TYR A 383 28.59 -51.50 5.84
N VAL A 384 29.28 -52.63 5.94
CA VAL A 384 29.89 -53.10 7.20
C VAL A 384 31.21 -52.37 7.49
N ASP A 385 31.90 -51.93 6.43
CA ASP A 385 33.23 -51.33 6.43
C ASP A 385 33.22 -49.80 6.18
N TYR A 386 32.07 -49.15 6.32
CA TYR A 386 31.99 -47.70 6.16
C TYR A 386 32.81 -46.95 7.20
N ASP A 387 33.38 -45.81 6.79
CA ASP A 387 34.17 -44.94 7.67
C ASP A 387 33.26 -44.21 8.68
N GLN A 388 33.25 -44.71 9.92
CA GLN A 388 32.43 -44.17 11.00
C GLN A 388 32.89 -42.78 11.44
N ASP A 389 34.19 -42.50 11.41
CA ASP A 389 34.74 -41.19 11.80
C ASP A 389 34.39 -40.13 10.75
N SER A 390 34.51 -40.47 9.46
CA SER A 390 34.04 -39.61 8.37
C SER A 390 32.54 -39.38 8.42
N TYR A 391 31.75 -40.44 8.63
CA TYR A 391 30.29 -40.34 8.78
C TYR A 391 29.89 -39.37 9.91
N CYS A 392 30.50 -39.50 11.09
CA CYS A 392 30.22 -38.63 12.23
C CYS A 392 30.61 -37.18 11.96
N LYS A 393 31.79 -36.93 11.38
CA LYS A 393 32.28 -35.58 11.06
C LYS A 393 31.42 -34.89 10.02
N GLU A 394 31.07 -35.58 8.93
CA GLU A 394 30.21 -35.05 7.88
C GLU A 394 28.80 -34.78 8.42
N GLY A 395 28.23 -35.72 9.18
CA GLY A 395 26.94 -35.54 9.84
C GLY A 395 26.93 -34.34 10.79
N GLU A 396 27.90 -34.25 11.70
CA GLU A 396 28.03 -33.16 12.66
C GLU A 396 28.09 -31.80 11.95
N ALA A 397 28.89 -31.66 10.90
CA ALA A 397 28.98 -30.42 10.13
C ALA A 397 27.65 -30.05 9.46
N TYR A 398 26.98 -30.99 8.79
CA TYR A 398 25.72 -30.75 8.08
C TYR A 398 24.57 -30.39 9.04
N PHE A 399 24.43 -31.10 10.16
CA PHE A 399 23.39 -30.82 11.15
C PHE A 399 23.66 -29.53 11.92
N THR A 400 24.93 -29.18 12.17
CA THR A 400 25.31 -27.89 12.78
C THR A 400 24.92 -26.72 11.88
N GLN A 401 25.23 -26.80 10.58
CA GLN A 401 24.86 -25.77 9.61
C GLN A 401 23.33 -25.57 9.52
N LEU A 402 22.56 -26.67 9.51
CA LEU A 402 21.09 -26.61 9.55
C LEU A 402 20.58 -25.92 10.83
N ALA A 403 21.17 -26.27 11.98
CA ALA A 403 20.78 -25.72 13.27
C ALA A 403 21.06 -24.20 13.35
N GLU A 404 22.21 -23.74 12.84
CA GLU A 404 22.56 -22.32 12.77
C GLU A 404 21.57 -21.53 11.90
N MET A 405 21.28 -22.04 10.69
CA MET A 405 20.31 -21.40 9.79
C MET A 405 18.91 -21.33 10.41
N ALA A 406 18.43 -22.45 10.97
CA ALA A 406 17.13 -22.53 11.60
C ALA A 406 17.00 -21.59 12.81
N THR A 407 18.04 -21.52 13.65
CA THR A 407 18.10 -20.62 14.81
C THR A 407 18.03 -19.17 14.36
N SER A 408 18.85 -18.78 13.37
CA SER A 408 18.85 -17.43 12.80
C SER A 408 17.48 -17.03 12.25
N CYS A 409 16.82 -17.91 11.49
CA CYS A 409 15.50 -17.63 10.93
C CYS A 409 14.42 -17.50 12.00
N ARG A 410 14.44 -18.38 13.02
CA ARG A 410 13.53 -18.29 14.17
C ARG A 410 13.67 -16.95 14.88
N ASP A 411 14.89 -16.50 15.12
CA ASP A 411 15.16 -15.25 15.83
C ASP A 411 14.71 -14.03 15.02
N LEU A 412 14.92 -14.05 13.69
CA LEU A 412 14.37 -13.03 12.78
C LEU A 412 12.83 -13.02 12.78
N MET A 413 12.18 -14.19 12.76
CA MET A 413 10.73 -14.28 12.85
C MET A 413 10.19 -13.74 14.19
N ALA A 414 10.91 -13.98 15.29
CA ALA A 414 10.56 -13.46 16.60
C ALA A 414 10.70 -11.92 16.66
N ASP A 415 11.76 -11.36 16.07
CA ASP A 415 11.93 -9.92 15.94
C ASP A 415 10.81 -9.30 15.09
N PHE A 416 10.52 -9.89 13.93
CA PHE A 416 9.43 -9.44 13.06
C PHE A 416 8.08 -9.45 13.76
N ARG A 417 7.76 -10.53 14.48
CA ARG A 417 6.53 -10.61 15.30
C ARG A 417 6.48 -9.52 16.37
N THR A 418 7.60 -9.22 17.01
CA THR A 418 7.69 -8.16 18.02
C THR A 418 7.45 -6.78 17.40
N LYS A 419 8.02 -6.53 16.21
CA LYS A 419 7.83 -5.28 15.46
C LYS A 419 6.39 -5.12 14.97
N LEU A 420 5.75 -6.20 14.51
CA LEU A 420 4.32 -6.21 14.16
C LEU A 420 3.44 -5.78 15.35
N ALA A 421 3.68 -6.35 16.53
CA ALA A 421 2.92 -6.00 17.73
C ALA A 421 3.16 -4.53 18.17
N LYS A 422 4.39 -4.02 18.02
CA LYS A 422 4.69 -2.61 18.29
C LYS A 422 3.99 -1.66 17.33
N GLU A 423 3.97 -1.99 16.03
CA GLU A 423 3.25 -1.21 15.02
C GLU A 423 1.75 -1.17 15.32
N GLU A 424 1.16 -2.31 15.67
CA GLU A 424 -0.26 -2.38 16.02
C GLU A 424 -0.60 -1.50 17.24
N MET A 425 0.25 -1.49 18.26
CA MET A 425 0.10 -0.62 19.44
C MET A 425 0.27 0.87 19.13
N LEU A 426 1.23 1.23 18.26
CA LEU A 426 1.44 2.60 17.78
C LEU A 426 0.29 3.08 16.91
N SER A 427 -0.32 2.17 16.16
CA SER A 427 -1.52 2.44 15.36
C SER A 427 -2.76 2.67 16.24
N CYS A 428 -2.87 2.01 17.40
CA CYS A 428 -4.00 2.15 18.34
C CYS A 428 -3.90 3.36 19.29
N THR A 429 -2.72 3.94 19.52
CA THR A 429 -2.50 4.97 20.55
C THR A 429 -2.71 6.42 20.08
N VAL A 430 -2.89 6.65 18.77
CA VAL A 430 -3.14 7.98 18.21
C VAL A 430 -4.57 8.43 18.52
N LYS A 431 -4.75 9.17 19.61
CA LYS A 431 -5.98 9.91 19.90
C LYS A 431 -6.06 11.18 19.04
N PRO A 432 -7.27 11.60 18.61
CA PRO A 432 -7.44 12.81 17.81
C PRO A 432 -6.94 14.06 18.56
N PRO A 433 -6.25 15.00 17.90
CA PRO A 433 -5.97 16.29 18.49
C PRO A 433 -7.27 17.10 18.51
N GLY A 434 -7.91 17.24 19.67
CA GLY A 434 -9.03 18.18 19.85
C GLY A 434 -10.10 17.79 20.87
N LYS A 435 -9.76 17.79 22.16
CA LYS A 435 -10.64 18.30 23.22
C LYS A 435 -9.77 19.04 24.24
N ARG A 436 -9.49 20.31 23.96
CA ARG A 436 -9.23 21.35 24.95
C ARG A 436 -9.94 22.60 24.52
#